data_AF-A0ABD4HSK5-F1
#
_entry.id   AF-A0ABD4HSK5-F1
#
_cell.length_a   1.000
_cell.length_b   1.000
_cell.length_c   1.000
_cell.angle_alpha   90.00
_cell.angle_beta   90.00
_cell.angle_gamma   90.00
#
_symmetry.space_group_name_H-M   'P 1'
#
loop_
_entity.id
_entity.type
_entity.pdbx_description
1 polymer ?
#
loop_
_entity_poly.entity_id
_entity_poly.type
_entity_poly.pdbx_seq_one_letter_code
_entity_poly.pdbx_strand_id
1 'polypeptide(L)'
;MDRRYINSIILCLMVFLPTLTLPVKLFTSSGAIVQLTTIVLLCIFLWKNGLKYSVILNLSLLTIVFLLSTLITQYGSIPISIYLEMLKLGFLYYVIANSSFDEKKFFSLSYSIALISFIIILWVLFLYKGAVVVSYMSIGVQLTYCSIPFIYYIYSGEKTKKALSILLLISILLITFVYANRMSIISILSIFFCADIIFSKNFSLKAIIKRSFIIILCLIFLDNIENILNYIIGLTKSQGYYSYSLNKLSFLLSNNESNTAFLSGRDYLYRESLSLIYNNSFFPKGIGYYAYMFGDSYPHNLLLELGLEWGAVAIPILVVASVCIYRGFSNCNKIEKFFFLSFFLFAITRLSVSSSYWFETPLWICLGYINSKKVRNKDENK
;
A
#
# COMPACT_ATOMS: atom_id res chain seq x y z
N MET A 1 -2.07 26.92 16.67
CA MET A 1 -2.38 26.07 15.50
C MET A 1 -3.22 24.89 15.97
N ASP A 2 -4.34 24.56 15.30
CA ASP A 2 -5.23 23.44 15.70
C ASP A 2 -4.42 22.11 15.73
N ARG A 3 -4.57 21.33 16.81
CA ARG A 3 -3.92 20.01 16.95
C ARG A 3 -4.25 19.09 15.78
N ARG A 4 -5.50 19.13 15.29
CA ARG A 4 -5.93 18.31 14.14
C ARG A 4 -5.18 18.65 12.86
N TYR A 5 -4.88 19.94 12.67
CA TYR A 5 -4.12 20.40 11.52
C TYR A 5 -2.66 19.94 11.57
N ILE A 6 -2.02 20.02 12.74
CA ILE A 6 -0.65 19.50 12.95
C ILE A 6 -0.61 17.99 12.67
N ASN A 7 -1.60 17.24 13.16
CA ASN A 7 -1.67 15.80 12.93
C ASN A 7 -1.85 15.46 11.44
N SER A 8 -2.63 16.26 10.68
CA SER A 8 -2.73 16.11 9.23
C SER A 8 -1.38 16.34 8.52
N ILE A 9 -0.59 17.34 8.96
CA ILE A 9 0.76 17.59 8.43
C ILE A 9 1.67 16.39 8.71
N ILE A 10 1.73 15.93 9.97
CA ILE A 10 2.63 14.84 10.38
C ILE A 10 2.30 13.57 9.60
N LEU A 11 1.02 13.18 9.54
CA LEU A 11 0.61 11.99 8.80
C LEU A 11 0.94 12.12 7.31
N CYS A 12 0.71 13.29 6.71
CA CYS A 12 1.05 13.55 5.32
C CYS A 12 2.57 13.42 5.07
N LEU A 13 3.40 14.05 5.89
CA LEU A 13 4.85 13.95 5.77
C LEU A 13 5.33 12.50 5.94
N MET A 14 4.78 11.77 6.91
CA MET A 14 5.11 10.37 7.16
C MET A 14 4.78 9.44 5.98
N VAL A 15 3.66 9.67 5.28
CA VAL A 15 3.26 8.89 4.10
C VAL A 15 4.22 9.11 2.94
N PHE A 16 4.65 10.36 2.71
CA PHE A 16 5.54 10.72 1.59
C PHE A 16 7.03 10.70 1.95
N LEU A 17 7.37 10.44 3.22
CA LEU A 17 8.75 10.51 3.71
C LEU A 17 9.73 9.65 2.90
N PRO A 18 9.40 8.40 2.50
CA PRO A 18 10.30 7.58 1.70
C PRO A 18 10.66 8.20 0.34
N THR A 19 9.76 8.98 -0.26
CA THR A 19 10.01 9.68 -1.53
C THR A 19 10.74 10.98 -1.30
N LEU A 20 10.32 11.78 -0.31
CA LEU A 20 10.95 13.08 -0.02
C LEU A 20 12.43 12.96 0.35
N THR A 21 12.81 11.87 0.99
CA THR A 21 14.19 11.57 1.39
C THR A 21 14.98 10.80 0.33
N LEU A 22 14.34 10.40 -0.77
CA LEU A 22 14.95 9.58 -1.81
C LEU A 22 16.22 10.21 -2.41
N PRO A 23 16.27 11.52 -2.73
CA PRO A 23 17.50 12.13 -3.24
C PRO A 23 18.67 11.99 -2.27
N VAL A 24 18.44 12.27 -0.97
CA VAL A 24 19.47 12.15 0.07
C VAL A 24 19.90 10.69 0.24
N LYS A 25 18.96 9.75 0.21
CA LYS A 25 19.25 8.31 0.26
C LYS A 25 20.14 7.88 -0.90
N LEU A 26 19.91 8.39 -2.12
CA LEU A 26 20.73 8.09 -3.29
C LEU A 26 22.15 8.67 -3.17
N PHE A 27 22.30 9.91 -2.68
CA PHE A 27 23.62 10.52 -2.49
C PHE A 27 24.44 9.87 -1.36
N THR A 28 23.78 9.44 -0.28
CA THR A 28 24.47 8.89 0.91
C THR A 28 24.55 7.37 0.91
N SER A 29 23.82 6.69 0.01
CA SER A 29 23.57 5.24 0.07
C SER A 29 23.04 4.75 1.42
N SER A 30 22.46 5.64 2.24
CA SER A 30 22.05 5.37 3.62
C SER A 30 20.57 5.64 3.83
N GLY A 31 19.89 4.71 4.50
CA GLY A 31 18.51 4.89 4.99
C GLY A 31 18.39 5.73 6.27
N ALA A 32 19.52 6.17 6.85
CA ALA A 32 19.54 6.84 8.16
C ALA A 32 18.70 8.13 8.18
N ILE A 33 18.69 8.90 7.08
CA ILE A 33 17.91 10.14 7.01
C ILE A 33 16.41 9.90 7.14
N VAL A 34 15.89 8.79 6.59
CA VAL A 34 14.49 8.39 6.74
C VAL A 34 14.20 8.13 8.21
N GLN A 35 15.04 7.34 8.86
CA GLN A 35 14.87 6.94 10.26
C GLN A 35 14.95 8.15 11.20
N LEU A 36 15.94 9.03 11.03
CA LEU A 36 16.09 10.25 11.82
C LEU A 36 14.87 11.16 11.66
N THR A 37 14.40 11.36 10.44
CA THR A 37 13.23 12.22 10.19
C THR A 37 11.96 11.59 10.77
N THR A 38 11.79 10.27 10.67
CA THR A 38 10.70 9.52 11.32
C THR A 38 10.71 9.72 12.83
N ILE A 39 11.88 9.61 13.48
CA ILE A 39 12.02 9.81 14.93
C ILE A 39 11.66 11.25 15.31
N VAL A 40 12.15 12.24 14.57
CA VAL A 40 11.82 13.66 14.81
C VAL A 40 10.31 13.90 14.71
N LEU A 41 9.66 13.41 13.64
CA LEU A 41 8.22 13.54 13.46
C LEU A 41 7.42 12.83 14.57
N LEU A 42 7.87 11.66 15.02
CA LEU A 42 7.27 10.95 16.14
C LEU A 42 7.43 11.72 17.45
N CYS A 43 8.61 12.26 17.74
CA CYS A 43 8.84 13.07 18.94
C CYS A 43 7.94 14.32 18.95
N ILE A 44 7.82 15.01 17.81
CA ILE A 44 6.90 16.16 17.67
C ILE A 44 5.45 15.71 17.91
N PHE A 45 5.05 14.58 17.33
CA PHE A 45 3.71 14.02 17.49
C PHE A 45 3.41 13.71 18.96
N LEU A 46 4.30 12.99 19.64
CA LEU A 46 4.15 12.57 21.03
C LEU A 46 4.14 13.77 21.98
N TRP A 47 4.98 14.77 21.74
CA TRP A 47 4.99 16.00 22.52
C TRP A 47 3.65 16.75 22.45
N LYS A 48 2.98 16.73 21.30
CA LYS A 48 1.69 17.42 21.10
C LYS A 48 0.46 16.62 21.52
N ASN A 49 0.46 15.31 21.31
CA ASN A 49 -0.73 14.47 21.48
C ASN A 49 -0.67 13.55 22.71
N GLY A 50 0.54 13.25 23.21
CA GLY A 50 0.76 12.15 24.14
C GLY A 50 0.41 10.78 23.53
N LEU A 51 0.51 9.73 24.34
CA LEU A 51 0.03 8.40 24.00
C LEU A 51 -1.36 8.19 24.60
N LYS A 52 -2.32 7.79 23.77
CA LYS A 52 -3.65 7.41 24.25
C LYS A 52 -3.59 6.04 24.92
N TYR A 53 -4.41 5.83 25.94
CA TYR A 53 -4.53 4.54 26.62
C TYR A 53 -4.83 3.38 25.65
N SER A 54 -5.69 3.61 24.64
CA SER A 54 -6.00 2.59 23.63
C SER A 54 -4.79 2.18 22.77
N VAL A 55 -3.82 3.08 22.57
CA VAL A 55 -2.56 2.76 21.87
C VAL A 55 -1.69 1.89 22.75
N ILE A 56 -1.55 2.24 24.03
CA ILE A 56 -0.74 1.50 25.00
C ILE A 56 -1.29 0.08 25.14
N LEU A 57 -2.61 -0.06 25.31
CA LEU A 57 -3.28 -1.36 25.41
C LEU A 57 -3.02 -2.23 24.18
N ASN A 58 -3.18 -1.67 22.97
CA ASN A 58 -2.94 -2.43 21.74
C ASN A 58 -1.46 -2.80 21.55
N LEU A 59 -0.54 -1.90 21.93
CA LEU A 59 0.89 -2.21 21.93
C LEU A 59 1.19 -3.37 22.89
N SER A 60 0.71 -3.30 24.13
CA SER A 60 0.91 -4.35 25.14
C SER A 60 0.35 -5.69 24.69
N LEU A 61 -0.85 -5.72 24.09
CA LEU A 61 -1.44 -6.94 23.54
C LEU A 61 -0.58 -7.53 22.42
N LEU A 62 -0.10 -6.70 21.48
CA LEU A 62 0.81 -7.14 20.43
C LEU A 62 2.13 -7.66 21.01
N THR A 63 2.72 -6.96 21.98
CA THR A 63 3.94 -7.41 22.66
C THR A 63 3.74 -8.78 23.30
N ILE A 64 2.62 -9.01 24.00
CA ILE A 64 2.28 -10.32 24.58
C ILE A 64 2.18 -11.38 23.50
N VAL A 65 1.49 -11.11 22.39
CA VAL A 65 1.37 -12.04 21.25
C VAL A 65 2.74 -12.43 20.69
N PHE A 66 3.63 -11.46 20.45
CA PHE A 66 4.96 -11.74 19.94
C PHE A 66 5.85 -12.47 20.96
N LEU A 67 5.78 -12.11 22.25
CA LEU A 67 6.49 -12.82 23.32
C LEU A 67 6.03 -14.27 23.42
N LEU A 68 4.71 -14.52 23.42
CA LEU A 68 4.17 -15.87 23.40
C LEU A 68 4.64 -16.64 22.17
N SER A 69 4.62 -16.00 20.99
CA SER A 69 5.14 -16.63 19.77
C SER A 69 6.62 -17.00 19.91
N THR A 70 7.46 -16.12 20.46
CA THR A 70 8.89 -16.40 20.72
C THR A 70 9.10 -17.53 21.72
N LEU A 71 8.27 -17.63 22.76
CA LEU A 71 8.39 -18.67 23.79
C LEU A 71 7.91 -20.04 23.30
N ILE A 72 6.89 -20.08 22.43
CA ILE A 72 6.28 -21.31 21.94
C ILE A 72 7.06 -21.88 20.75
N THR A 73 7.62 -21.04 19.89
CA THR A 73 8.27 -21.49 18.65
C THR A 73 9.76 -21.77 18.84
N GLN A 74 10.28 -22.75 18.11
CA GLN A 74 11.70 -23.15 18.19
C GLN A 74 12.66 -22.16 17.52
N TYR A 75 12.12 -21.18 16.77
CA TYR A 75 12.88 -20.23 15.94
C TYR A 75 12.82 -18.79 16.50
N GLY A 76 12.84 -18.67 17.84
CA GLY A 76 12.40 -17.51 18.60
C GLY A 76 12.97 -16.13 18.24
N SER A 77 14.09 -16.01 17.52
CA SER A 77 14.62 -14.72 17.06
C SER A 77 13.82 -14.09 15.90
N ILE A 78 13.13 -14.89 15.10
CA ILE A 78 12.37 -14.41 13.93
C ILE A 78 11.12 -13.61 14.34
N PRO A 79 10.27 -14.06 15.30
CA PRO A 79 9.17 -13.22 15.78
C PRO A 79 9.65 -11.86 16.32
N ILE A 80 10.81 -11.84 17.01
CA ILE A 80 11.39 -10.58 17.53
C ILE A 80 11.79 -9.65 16.39
N SER A 81 12.42 -10.16 15.32
CA SER A 81 12.79 -9.32 14.17
C SER A 81 11.55 -8.75 13.46
N ILE A 82 10.52 -9.57 13.26
CA ILE A 82 9.22 -9.13 12.70
C ILE A 82 8.57 -8.09 13.61
N TYR A 83 8.61 -8.26 14.93
CA TYR A 83 8.09 -7.30 15.89
C TYR A 83 8.78 -5.94 15.79
N LEU A 84 10.12 -5.93 15.71
CA LEU A 84 10.88 -4.69 15.57
C LEU A 84 10.57 -3.98 14.23
N GLU A 85 10.42 -4.72 13.14
CA GLU A 85 10.01 -4.15 11.85
C GLU A 85 8.55 -3.65 11.87
N MET A 86 7.64 -4.38 12.52
CA MET A 86 6.26 -3.93 12.77
C MET A 86 6.26 -2.60 13.53
N LEU A 87 7.08 -2.43 14.58
CA LEU A 87 7.15 -1.18 15.33
C LEU A 87 7.61 0.00 14.45
N LYS A 88 8.63 -0.22 13.62
CA LYS A 88 9.21 0.82 12.75
C LYS A 88 8.28 1.23 11.61
N LEU A 89 7.70 0.26 10.91
CA LEU A 89 7.02 0.47 9.61
C LEU A 89 5.48 0.43 9.70
N GLY A 90 4.94 -0.27 10.70
CA GLY A 90 3.51 -0.44 10.91
C GLY A 90 2.97 0.37 12.08
N PHE A 91 3.33 -0.02 13.30
CA PHE A 91 2.73 0.50 14.53
C PHE A 91 2.90 2.01 14.69
N LEU A 92 4.03 2.58 14.24
CA LEU A 92 4.23 4.02 14.24
C LEU A 92 3.14 4.77 13.46
N TYR A 93 2.75 4.26 12.29
CA TYR A 93 1.67 4.87 11.49
C TYR A 93 0.31 4.68 12.14
N TYR A 94 0.10 3.57 12.85
CA TYR A 94 -1.08 3.36 13.68
C TYR A 94 -1.19 4.38 14.80
N VAL A 95 -0.11 4.66 15.51
CA VAL A 95 -0.06 5.67 16.58
C VAL A 95 -0.50 7.04 16.06
N ILE A 96 0.04 7.45 14.91
CA ILE A 96 -0.25 8.75 14.29
C ILE A 96 -1.69 8.78 13.77
N ALA A 97 -2.14 7.76 13.03
CA ALA A 97 -3.50 7.70 12.48
C ALA A 97 -4.58 7.51 13.55
N ASN A 98 -4.22 7.02 14.75
CA ASN A 98 -5.13 6.94 15.90
C ASN A 98 -5.39 8.30 16.58
N SER A 99 -4.67 9.35 16.18
CA SER A 99 -4.97 10.73 16.58
C SER A 99 -6.12 11.32 15.77
N SER A 100 -6.72 12.40 16.29
CA SER A 100 -7.66 13.14 15.49
C SER A 100 -6.94 14.07 14.52
N PHE A 101 -7.23 13.95 13.23
CA PHE A 101 -6.78 14.86 12.18
C PHE A 101 -7.94 15.29 11.27
N ASP A 102 -7.72 16.33 10.47
CA ASP A 102 -8.66 16.84 9.47
C ASP A 102 -8.31 16.25 8.09
N GLU A 103 -9.21 15.43 7.55
CA GLU A 103 -9.05 14.70 6.29
C GLU A 103 -9.01 15.65 5.08
N LYS A 104 -9.79 16.74 5.09
CA LYS A 104 -9.75 17.75 4.00
C LYS A 104 -8.39 18.42 3.96
N LYS A 105 -7.86 18.78 5.13
CA LYS A 105 -6.51 19.37 5.24
C LYS A 105 -5.43 18.37 4.87
N PHE A 106 -5.58 17.10 5.25
CA PHE A 106 -4.68 16.03 4.81
C PHE A 106 -4.61 15.96 3.28
N PHE A 107 -5.74 15.92 2.57
CA PHE A 107 -5.74 15.87 1.10
C PHE A 107 -5.15 17.13 0.46
N SER A 108 -5.46 18.31 1.01
CA SER A 108 -4.92 19.57 0.51
C SER A 108 -3.40 19.66 0.64
N LEU A 109 -2.84 19.19 1.76
CA LEU A 109 -1.38 19.15 1.96
C LEU A 109 -0.73 18.05 1.11
N SER A 110 -1.37 16.87 1.07
CA SER A 110 -0.92 15.72 0.30
C SER A 110 -0.84 16.02 -1.18
N TYR A 111 -1.69 16.87 -1.73
CA TYR A 111 -1.62 17.24 -3.15
C TYR A 111 -0.31 17.94 -3.52
N SER A 112 0.09 18.94 -2.74
CA SER A 112 1.35 19.66 -2.98
C SER A 112 2.56 18.76 -2.75
N ILE A 113 2.54 17.94 -1.70
CA ILE A 113 3.63 17.02 -1.38
C ILE A 113 3.71 15.88 -2.42
N ALA A 114 2.58 15.39 -2.93
CA ALA A 114 2.52 14.41 -4.00
C ALA A 114 3.11 14.96 -5.31
N LEU A 115 2.89 16.25 -5.62
CA LEU A 115 3.48 16.89 -6.78
C LEU A 115 5.01 16.94 -6.66
N ILE A 116 5.54 17.34 -5.49
CA ILE A 116 6.99 17.32 -5.23
C ILE A 116 7.53 15.89 -5.31
N SER A 117 6.84 14.95 -4.69
CA SER A 117 7.22 13.53 -4.68
C SER A 117 7.24 12.94 -6.10
N PHE A 118 6.26 13.29 -6.92
CA PHE A 118 6.19 12.88 -8.32
C PHE A 118 7.37 13.44 -9.13
N ILE A 119 7.73 14.71 -8.95
CA ILE A 119 8.91 15.31 -9.60
C ILE A 119 10.19 14.61 -9.16
N ILE A 120 10.34 14.29 -7.86
CA ILE A 120 11.49 13.53 -7.35
C ILE A 120 11.56 12.15 -8.01
N ILE A 121 10.45 11.42 -8.13
CA ILE A 121 10.41 10.11 -8.78
C ILE A 121 10.82 10.22 -10.25
N LEU A 122 10.30 11.22 -10.97
CA LEU A 122 10.70 11.47 -12.36
C LEU A 122 12.21 11.76 -12.47
N TRP A 123 12.74 12.61 -11.60
CA TRP A 123 14.16 12.94 -11.56
C TRP A 123 15.03 11.70 -11.35
N VAL A 124 14.65 10.82 -10.42
CA VAL A 124 15.34 9.54 -10.18
C VAL A 124 15.29 8.64 -11.41
N LEU A 125 14.11 8.50 -12.04
CA LEU A 125 13.93 7.66 -13.22
C LEU A 125 14.77 8.15 -14.42
N PHE A 126 14.85 9.47 -14.64
CA PHE A 126 15.57 10.04 -15.77
C PHE A 126 17.09 10.10 -15.57
N LEU A 127 17.58 10.47 -14.38
CA LEU A 127 19.01 10.69 -14.17
C LEU A 127 19.79 9.42 -13.80
N TYR A 128 19.20 8.51 -13.02
CA TYR A 128 19.94 7.35 -12.50
C TYR A 128 19.90 6.11 -13.42
N LYS A 129 19.51 6.27 -14.70
CA LYS A 129 19.44 5.19 -15.71
C LYS A 129 18.88 3.87 -15.15
N GLY A 130 17.70 3.96 -14.53
CA GLY A 130 16.82 2.80 -14.37
C GLY A 130 16.85 2.12 -13.00
N ALA A 131 15.82 1.28 -12.80
CA ALA A 131 15.37 0.60 -11.59
C ALA A 131 16.39 -0.28 -10.83
N VAL A 132 17.69 -0.22 -11.15
CA VAL A 132 18.74 -0.99 -10.49
C VAL A 132 18.99 -0.48 -9.08
N VAL A 133 18.95 0.84 -8.86
CA VAL A 133 19.21 1.43 -7.52
C VAL A 133 17.94 1.51 -6.66
N VAL A 134 16.77 1.65 -7.30
CA VAL A 134 15.47 1.73 -6.61
C VAL A 134 14.60 0.60 -7.09
N SER A 135 14.21 -0.28 -6.18
CA SER A 135 13.36 -1.43 -6.51
C SER A 135 12.08 -0.99 -7.22
N TYR A 136 11.73 -1.67 -8.32
CA TYR A 136 10.50 -1.41 -9.08
C TYR A 136 9.24 -1.42 -8.20
N MET A 137 9.24 -2.25 -7.14
CA MET A 137 8.17 -2.28 -6.15
C MET A 137 8.04 -0.95 -5.39
N SER A 138 9.16 -0.35 -4.98
CA SER A 138 9.18 0.93 -4.27
C SER A 138 8.59 2.05 -5.14
N ILE A 139 8.91 2.07 -6.44
CA ILE A 139 8.36 3.07 -7.38
C ILE A 139 6.83 2.95 -7.43
N GLY A 140 6.30 1.74 -7.60
CA GLY A 140 4.86 1.51 -7.63
C GLY A 140 4.14 1.93 -6.36
N VAL A 141 4.72 1.62 -5.20
CA VAL A 141 4.17 2.03 -3.89
C VAL A 141 4.09 3.56 -3.78
N GLN A 142 5.16 4.26 -4.14
CA GLN A 142 5.22 5.72 -4.04
C GLN A 142 4.29 6.41 -5.04
N LEU A 143 4.22 5.91 -6.28
CA LEU A 143 3.27 6.41 -7.28
C LEU A 143 1.81 6.18 -6.88
N THR A 144 1.52 5.07 -6.20
CA THR A 144 0.18 4.81 -5.65
C THR A 144 -0.16 5.86 -4.58
N TYR A 145 0.75 6.18 -3.65
CA TYR A 145 0.54 7.28 -2.69
C TYR A 145 0.31 8.63 -3.37
N CYS A 146 1.08 8.97 -4.41
CA CYS A 146 0.88 10.20 -5.18
C CYS A 146 -0.49 10.25 -5.88
N SER A 147 -0.99 9.10 -6.34
CA SER A 147 -2.28 9.04 -7.05
C SER A 147 -3.48 9.39 -6.16
N ILE A 148 -3.44 9.05 -4.87
CA ILE A 148 -4.56 9.23 -3.92
C ILE A 148 -5.07 10.69 -3.87
N PRO A 149 -4.23 11.70 -3.57
CA PRO A 149 -4.68 13.08 -3.56
C PRO A 149 -5.07 13.61 -4.95
N PHE A 150 -4.45 13.13 -6.04
CA PHE A 150 -4.86 13.52 -7.39
C PHE A 150 -6.27 13.00 -7.70
N ILE A 151 -6.56 11.75 -7.38
CA ILE A 151 -7.90 11.15 -7.51
C ILE A 151 -8.91 11.95 -6.67
N TYR A 152 -8.60 12.30 -5.43
CA TYR A 152 -9.47 13.16 -4.61
C TYR A 152 -9.83 14.46 -5.34
N TYR A 153 -8.83 15.16 -5.89
CA TYR A 153 -9.04 16.45 -6.51
C TYR A 153 -9.79 16.39 -7.84
N ILE A 154 -9.78 15.26 -8.55
CA ILE A 154 -10.65 15.01 -9.72
C ILE A 154 -12.14 15.10 -9.33
N TYR A 155 -12.49 14.63 -8.14
CA TYR A 155 -13.87 14.52 -7.65
C TYR A 155 -14.29 15.62 -6.66
N SER A 156 -13.34 16.35 -6.08
CA SER A 156 -13.60 17.41 -5.08
C SER A 156 -14.43 18.60 -5.58
N GLY A 157 -14.47 18.82 -6.90
CA GLY A 157 -15.15 19.97 -7.52
C GLY A 157 -14.25 21.19 -7.77
N GLU A 158 -13.00 21.19 -7.31
CA GLU A 158 -12.02 22.26 -7.61
C GLU A 158 -11.55 22.21 -9.08
N LYS A 159 -12.17 23.01 -9.96
CA LYS A 159 -11.92 23.00 -11.41
C LYS A 159 -10.45 23.20 -11.80
N THR A 160 -9.74 24.09 -11.10
CA THR A 160 -8.33 24.43 -11.41
C THR A 160 -7.40 23.24 -11.19
N LYS A 161 -7.58 22.50 -10.09
CA LYS A 161 -6.77 21.31 -9.80
C LYS A 161 -7.23 20.08 -10.57
N LYS A 162 -8.50 20.00 -10.97
CA LYS A 162 -9.05 18.83 -11.67
C LYS A 162 -8.30 18.50 -12.95
N ALA A 163 -8.10 19.48 -13.84
CA ALA A 163 -7.43 19.24 -15.12
C ALA A 163 -5.97 18.75 -14.93
N LEU A 164 -5.23 19.43 -14.06
CA LEU A 164 -3.87 19.03 -13.70
C LEU A 164 -3.83 17.65 -13.04
N SER A 165 -4.78 17.33 -12.17
CA SER A 165 -4.88 16.02 -11.52
C SER A 165 -5.12 14.88 -12.51
N ILE A 166 -5.96 15.11 -13.53
CA ILE A 166 -6.19 14.13 -14.61
C ILE A 166 -4.90 13.88 -15.38
N LEU A 167 -4.21 14.96 -15.78
CA LEU A 167 -2.94 14.86 -16.50
C LEU A 167 -1.90 14.09 -15.68
N LEU A 168 -1.72 14.46 -14.40
CA LEU A 168 -0.79 13.79 -13.49
C LEU A 168 -1.15 12.32 -13.27
N LEU A 169 -2.44 11.99 -13.14
CA LEU A 169 -2.89 10.61 -12.98
C LEU A 169 -2.59 9.76 -14.23
N ILE A 170 -2.82 10.30 -15.43
CA ILE A 170 -2.45 9.63 -16.69
C ILE A 170 -0.94 9.41 -16.75
N SER A 171 -0.13 10.43 -16.42
CA SER A 171 1.33 10.29 -16.37
C SER A 171 1.77 9.23 -15.36
N ILE A 172 1.17 9.20 -14.16
CA ILE A 172 1.44 8.17 -13.15
C ILE A 172 1.12 6.77 -13.70
N LEU A 173 -0.03 6.58 -14.35
CA LEU A 173 -0.41 5.29 -14.91
C LEU A 173 0.58 4.83 -15.99
N LEU A 174 1.00 5.73 -16.88
CA LEU A 174 2.01 5.43 -17.91
C LEU A 174 3.37 5.05 -17.30
N ILE A 175 3.83 5.79 -16.30
CA ILE A 175 5.11 5.51 -15.63
C ILE A 175 5.03 4.20 -14.84
N THR A 176 3.93 3.99 -14.13
CA THR A 176 3.69 2.75 -13.36
C THR A 176 3.67 1.54 -14.29
N PHE A 177 3.08 1.70 -15.47
CA PHE A 177 3.05 0.66 -16.49
C PHE A 177 4.43 0.27 -17.03
N VAL A 178 5.33 1.23 -17.21
CA VAL A 178 6.67 0.97 -17.74
C VAL A 178 7.66 0.53 -16.65
N TYR A 179 7.60 1.13 -15.46
CA TYR A 179 8.66 1.04 -14.45
C TYR A 179 8.26 0.41 -13.12
N ALA A 180 6.98 0.12 -12.88
CA ALA A 180 6.51 -0.36 -11.59
C ALA A 180 5.79 -1.70 -11.67
N ASN A 181 5.39 -2.22 -10.50
CA ASN A 181 4.64 -3.48 -10.43
C ASN A 181 3.21 -3.30 -10.96
N ARG A 182 2.69 -4.34 -11.64
CA ARG A 182 1.32 -4.36 -12.19
C ARG A 182 0.26 -4.13 -11.11
N MET A 183 0.50 -4.58 -9.88
CA MET A 183 -0.43 -4.42 -8.75
C MET A 183 -0.66 -2.97 -8.34
N SER A 184 0.31 -2.09 -8.58
CA SER A 184 0.16 -0.65 -8.32
C SER A 184 -0.87 -0.05 -9.26
N ILE A 185 -0.93 -0.50 -10.52
CA ILE A 185 -1.99 -0.09 -11.47
C ILE A 185 -3.35 -0.55 -10.96
N ILE A 186 -3.46 -1.80 -10.52
CA ILE A 186 -4.70 -2.35 -9.97
C ILE A 186 -5.15 -1.54 -8.74
N SER A 187 -4.22 -1.21 -7.84
CA SER A 187 -4.48 -0.36 -6.69
C SER A 187 -5.01 1.01 -7.12
N ILE A 188 -4.31 1.72 -8.01
CA ILE A 188 -4.69 3.05 -8.51
C ILE A 188 -6.08 3.01 -9.15
N LEU A 189 -6.35 2.04 -10.03
CA LEU A 189 -7.64 1.89 -10.69
C LEU A 189 -8.76 1.55 -9.69
N SER A 190 -8.48 0.71 -8.69
CA SER A 190 -9.44 0.38 -7.63
C SER A 190 -9.79 1.61 -6.80
N ILE A 191 -8.80 2.43 -6.44
CA ILE A 191 -8.99 3.68 -5.71
C ILE A 191 -9.78 4.69 -6.55
N PHE A 192 -9.45 4.82 -7.84
CA PHE A 192 -10.18 5.70 -8.77
C PHE A 192 -11.65 5.29 -8.89
N PHE A 193 -11.92 4.01 -9.08
CA PHE A 193 -13.27 3.46 -9.14
C PHE A 193 -14.05 3.67 -7.83
N CYS A 194 -13.37 3.48 -6.70
CA CYS A 194 -13.93 3.73 -5.39
C CYS A 194 -14.30 5.22 -5.21
N ALA A 195 -13.43 6.14 -5.63
CA ALA A 195 -13.71 7.57 -5.63
C ALA A 195 -14.96 7.88 -6.45
N ASP A 196 -15.04 7.33 -7.66
CA ASP A 196 -16.18 7.52 -8.55
C ASP A 196 -17.49 7.07 -7.89
N ILE A 197 -17.50 5.92 -7.21
CA ILE A 197 -18.65 5.45 -6.44
C ILE A 197 -19.02 6.44 -5.32
N ILE A 198 -18.07 6.82 -4.48
CA ILE A 198 -18.32 7.64 -3.29
C ILE A 198 -18.83 9.04 -3.66
N PHE A 199 -18.25 9.63 -4.70
CA PHE A 199 -18.51 11.01 -5.09
C PHE A 199 -19.59 11.14 -6.17
N SER A 200 -19.90 10.08 -6.93
CA SER A 200 -21.00 10.12 -7.90
C SER A 200 -22.37 10.27 -7.23
N LYS A 201 -23.28 10.98 -7.91
CA LYS A 201 -24.69 11.09 -7.51
C LYS A 201 -25.53 9.91 -8.02
N ASN A 202 -25.07 9.24 -9.08
CA ASN A 202 -25.82 8.22 -9.82
C ASN A 202 -25.30 6.81 -9.53
N PHE A 203 -25.55 6.32 -8.31
CA PHE A 203 -25.23 4.95 -7.93
C PHE A 203 -26.27 3.97 -8.49
N SER A 204 -26.03 3.47 -9.71
CA SER A 204 -26.83 2.41 -10.31
C SER A 204 -26.00 1.14 -10.49
N LEU A 205 -26.62 -0.03 -10.30
CA LEU A 205 -25.97 -1.34 -10.52
C LEU A 205 -25.38 -1.44 -11.94
N LYS A 206 -26.08 -0.87 -12.94
CA LYS A 206 -25.60 -0.80 -14.33
C LYS A 206 -24.28 -0.04 -14.46
N ALA A 207 -24.13 1.07 -13.75
CA ALA A 207 -22.88 1.84 -13.76
C ALA A 207 -21.73 1.06 -13.11
N ILE A 208 -22.00 0.34 -12.02
CA ILE A 208 -21.01 -0.53 -11.35
C ILE A 208 -20.54 -1.61 -12.32
N ILE A 209 -21.46 -2.37 -12.93
CA ILE A 209 -21.13 -3.44 -13.89
C ILE A 209 -20.29 -2.91 -15.05
N LYS A 210 -20.72 -1.80 -15.68
CA LYS A 210 -19.98 -1.18 -16.79
C LYS A 210 -18.54 -0.82 -16.40
N ARG A 211 -18.35 -0.28 -15.20
CA ARG A 211 -17.04 0.15 -14.71
C ARG A 211 -16.16 -1.04 -14.30
N SER A 212 -16.72 -2.05 -13.63
CA SER A 212 -16.02 -3.30 -13.33
C SER A 212 -15.57 -4.01 -14.61
N PHE A 213 -16.40 -3.98 -15.66
CA PHE A 213 -16.03 -4.51 -16.97
C PHE A 213 -14.82 -3.77 -17.57
N ILE A 214 -14.72 -2.45 -17.43
CA ILE A 214 -13.54 -1.67 -17.87
C ILE A 214 -12.29 -2.12 -17.12
N ILE A 215 -12.37 -2.33 -15.79
CA ILE A 215 -11.23 -2.82 -15.01
C ILE A 215 -10.79 -4.20 -15.51
N ILE A 216 -11.74 -5.11 -15.72
CA ILE A 216 -11.45 -6.46 -16.25
C ILE A 216 -10.79 -6.36 -17.62
N LEU A 217 -11.30 -5.53 -18.52
CA LEU A 217 -10.67 -5.27 -19.83
C LEU A 217 -9.26 -4.71 -19.69
N CYS A 218 -9.03 -3.77 -18.77
CA CYS A 218 -7.70 -3.26 -18.47
C CYS A 218 -6.79 -4.40 -17.97
N LEU A 219 -7.26 -5.28 -17.09
CA LEU A 219 -6.48 -6.42 -16.61
C LEU A 219 -6.10 -7.38 -17.74
N ILE A 220 -7.05 -7.74 -18.59
CA ILE A 220 -6.82 -8.59 -19.76
C ILE A 220 -5.80 -7.92 -20.71
N PHE A 221 -5.95 -6.62 -20.95
CA PHE A 221 -5.00 -5.86 -21.77
C PHE A 221 -3.59 -5.83 -21.17
N LEU A 222 -3.48 -5.58 -19.86
CA LEU A 222 -2.20 -5.58 -19.15
C LEU A 222 -1.52 -6.95 -19.20
N ASP A 223 -2.29 -8.04 -19.13
CA ASP A 223 -1.77 -9.40 -19.20
C ASP A 223 -1.26 -9.74 -20.61
N ASN A 224 -1.91 -9.21 -21.64
CA ASN A 224 -1.59 -9.49 -23.04
C ASN A 224 -0.68 -8.46 -23.71
N ILE A 225 -0.23 -7.42 -23.01
CA ILE A 225 0.51 -6.33 -23.67
C ILE A 225 1.78 -6.82 -24.35
N GLU A 226 2.52 -7.74 -23.75
CA GLU A 226 3.76 -8.25 -24.34
C GLU A 226 3.49 -8.92 -25.69
N ASN A 227 2.46 -9.75 -25.76
CA ASN A 227 2.01 -10.40 -27.00
C ASN A 227 1.56 -9.38 -28.05
N ILE A 228 0.77 -8.39 -27.63
CA ILE A 228 0.30 -7.30 -28.50
C ILE A 228 1.50 -6.52 -29.06
N LEU A 229 2.48 -6.21 -28.21
CA LEU A 229 3.66 -5.44 -28.60
C LEU A 229 4.56 -6.23 -29.54
N ASN A 230 4.77 -7.51 -29.27
CA ASN A 230 5.54 -8.40 -30.14
C ASN A 230 4.86 -8.58 -31.51
N TYR A 231 3.53 -8.65 -31.54
CA TYR A 231 2.75 -8.64 -32.77
C TYR A 231 2.96 -7.35 -33.58
N ILE A 232 2.86 -6.17 -32.93
CA ILE A 232 3.12 -4.88 -33.59
C ILE A 232 4.56 -4.79 -34.10
N ILE A 233 5.54 -5.25 -33.32
CA ILE A 233 6.94 -5.32 -33.76
C ILE A 233 7.08 -6.22 -34.99
N GLY A 234 6.43 -7.38 -34.99
CA GLY A 234 6.40 -8.29 -36.14
C GLY A 234 5.84 -7.63 -37.40
N LEU A 235 4.69 -6.94 -37.27
CA LEU A 235 4.07 -6.20 -38.38
C LEU A 235 5.02 -5.12 -38.94
N THR A 236 5.60 -4.28 -38.07
CA THR A 236 6.52 -3.22 -38.50
C THR A 236 7.76 -3.78 -39.19
N LYS A 237 8.36 -4.85 -38.64
CA LYS A 237 9.51 -5.54 -39.26
C LYS A 237 9.15 -6.13 -40.62
N SER A 238 7.96 -6.71 -40.77
CA SER A 238 7.50 -7.28 -42.06
C SER A 238 7.35 -6.22 -43.16
N GLN A 239 7.12 -4.96 -42.77
CA GLN A 239 7.07 -3.81 -43.67
C GLN A 239 8.44 -3.14 -43.88
N GLY A 240 9.53 -3.70 -43.34
CA GLY A 240 10.88 -3.13 -43.42
C GLY A 240 11.17 -2.01 -42.42
N TYR A 241 10.27 -1.73 -41.48
CA TYR A 241 10.46 -0.71 -40.45
C TYR A 241 11.04 -1.30 -39.17
N TYR A 242 12.15 -0.74 -38.70
CA TYR A 242 12.75 -1.08 -37.40
C TYR A 242 12.58 0.08 -36.41
N SER A 243 11.66 -0.06 -35.45
CA SER A 243 11.48 0.94 -34.40
C SER A 243 12.31 0.59 -33.17
N TYR A 244 13.37 1.37 -32.92
CA TYR A 244 14.18 1.26 -31.71
C TYR A 244 13.32 1.39 -30.45
N SER A 245 12.38 2.35 -30.42
CA SER A 245 11.51 2.60 -29.27
C SER A 245 10.58 1.42 -28.96
N LEU A 246 10.02 0.76 -29.98
CA LEU A 246 9.17 -0.43 -29.76
C LEU A 246 9.99 -1.62 -29.27
N ASN A 247 11.15 -1.89 -29.88
CA ASN A 247 12.02 -2.97 -29.42
C ASN A 247 12.56 -2.69 -28.01
N LYS A 248 12.86 -1.44 -27.66
CA LYS A 248 13.26 -1.04 -26.31
C LYS A 248 12.11 -1.19 -25.31
N LEU A 249 10.88 -0.86 -25.69
CA LEU A 249 9.71 -1.06 -24.82
C LEU A 249 9.43 -2.56 -24.63
N SER A 250 9.52 -3.37 -25.69
CA SER A 250 9.41 -4.82 -25.61
C SER A 250 10.50 -5.39 -24.73
N PHE A 251 11.74 -4.94 -24.91
CA PHE A 251 12.85 -5.27 -24.02
C PHE A 251 12.58 -4.84 -22.58
N LEU A 252 12.03 -3.66 -22.29
CA LEU A 252 11.73 -3.26 -20.90
C LEU A 252 10.58 -4.07 -20.29
N LEU A 253 9.58 -4.47 -21.09
CA LEU A 253 8.47 -5.30 -20.64
C LEU A 253 8.90 -6.77 -20.48
N SER A 254 9.77 -7.26 -21.37
CA SER A 254 10.39 -8.59 -21.28
C SER A 254 11.39 -8.58 -20.13
N ASN A 255 12.44 -7.73 -20.16
CA ASN A 255 13.55 -7.54 -19.19
C ASN A 255 13.17 -6.86 -17.87
N ASN A 256 11.89 -6.59 -17.66
CA ASN A 256 11.30 -6.86 -16.35
C ASN A 256 11.28 -8.38 -16.03
N GLU A 257 12.20 -9.16 -16.67
CA GLU A 257 12.59 -10.57 -16.65
C GLU A 257 12.96 -11.08 -15.24
N SER A 258 12.25 -10.60 -14.24
CA SER A 258 11.41 -11.53 -13.52
C SER A 258 10.11 -11.80 -14.32
N ASN A 259 10.19 -12.24 -15.59
CA ASN A 259 9.08 -12.90 -16.30
C ASN A 259 9.09 -14.40 -15.96
N THR A 260 10.15 -14.86 -15.28
CA THR A 260 10.04 -15.88 -14.23
C THR A 260 9.29 -15.38 -13.00
N ALA A 261 8.70 -14.18 -12.92
CA ALA A 261 7.87 -13.73 -11.78
C ALA A 261 6.36 -13.68 -12.02
N PHE A 262 5.88 -13.96 -13.23
CA PHE A 262 4.58 -14.62 -13.34
C PHE A 262 4.68 -16.12 -12.97
N LEU A 263 5.86 -16.72 -13.18
CA LEU A 263 6.29 -18.01 -12.62
C LEU A 263 7.20 -17.84 -11.37
N SER A 264 6.94 -16.87 -10.47
CA SER A 264 7.84 -16.29 -9.40
C SER A 264 8.38 -17.24 -8.36
N GLY A 265 8.23 -18.54 -8.58
CA GLY A 265 8.03 -19.46 -7.51
C GLY A 265 6.72 -19.20 -6.77
N ARG A 266 5.88 -18.19 -7.05
CA ARG A 266 4.66 -17.94 -6.25
C ARG A 266 3.69 -19.11 -6.28
N ASP A 267 3.50 -19.79 -7.41
CA ASP A 267 2.72 -21.02 -7.44
C ASP A 267 3.34 -22.10 -6.55
N TYR A 268 4.66 -22.15 -6.50
CA TYR A 268 5.40 -23.00 -5.56
C TYR A 268 5.21 -22.53 -4.11
N LEU A 269 5.45 -21.26 -3.77
CA LEU A 269 5.23 -20.67 -2.45
C LEU A 269 3.79 -20.88 -1.96
N TYR A 270 2.80 -20.76 -2.85
CA TYR A 270 1.40 -20.95 -2.53
C TYR A 270 1.08 -22.42 -2.29
N ARG A 271 1.56 -23.32 -3.16
CA ARG A 271 1.39 -24.77 -2.96
C ARG A 271 2.09 -25.25 -1.69
N GLU A 272 3.30 -24.78 -1.42
CA GLU A 272 4.05 -25.09 -0.21
C GLU A 272 3.38 -24.51 1.04
N SER A 273 2.87 -23.28 0.98
CA SER A 273 2.10 -22.70 2.09
C SER A 273 0.84 -23.51 2.37
N LEU A 274 0.10 -23.89 1.32
CA LEU A 274 -1.10 -24.72 1.46
C LEU A 274 -0.78 -26.12 1.97
N SER A 275 0.31 -26.74 1.51
CA SER A 275 0.75 -28.05 1.99
C SER A 275 1.13 -27.98 3.48
N LEU A 276 1.84 -26.94 3.91
CA LEU A 276 2.18 -26.73 5.33
C LEU A 276 0.93 -26.51 6.20
N ILE A 277 -0.06 -25.73 5.73
CA ILE A 277 -1.33 -25.53 6.44
C ILE A 277 -2.09 -26.86 6.57
N TYR A 278 -2.20 -27.60 5.47
CA TYR A 278 -2.95 -28.86 5.42
C TYR A 278 -2.28 -29.96 6.25
N ASN A 279 -0.98 -30.15 6.09
CA ASN A 279 -0.19 -31.16 6.79
C ASN A 279 -0.15 -30.90 8.31
N ASN A 280 -0.37 -29.66 8.75
CA ASN A 280 -0.48 -29.31 10.16
C ASN A 280 -1.92 -29.32 10.70
N SER A 281 -2.87 -29.91 9.96
CA SER A 281 -4.30 -29.95 10.35
C SER A 281 -4.86 -28.58 10.72
N PHE A 282 -4.44 -27.52 10.02
CA PHE A 282 -4.83 -26.12 10.29
C PHE A 282 -4.50 -25.61 11.70
N PHE A 283 -3.56 -26.25 12.41
CA PHE A 283 -3.08 -25.73 13.70
C PHE A 283 -2.11 -24.56 13.48
N PRO A 284 -2.12 -23.51 14.33
CA PRO A 284 -1.19 -22.39 14.21
C PRO A 284 0.27 -22.85 14.31
N LYS A 285 1.13 -22.30 13.45
CA LYS A 285 2.58 -22.51 13.53
C LYS A 285 3.31 -21.37 14.23
N GLY A 286 2.65 -20.23 14.46
CA GLY A 286 3.23 -19.06 15.08
C GLY A 286 3.82 -18.07 14.07
N ILE A 287 4.10 -16.86 14.54
CA ILE A 287 4.52 -15.72 13.71
C ILE A 287 5.89 -16.02 13.09
N GLY A 288 6.06 -15.74 11.80
CA GLY A 288 7.34 -15.92 11.12
C GLY A 288 7.72 -17.36 10.76
N TYR A 289 6.79 -18.33 10.89
CA TYR A 289 7.05 -19.73 10.53
C TYR A 289 7.53 -19.90 9.09
N TYR A 290 6.97 -19.13 8.16
CA TYR A 290 7.36 -19.21 6.75
C TYR A 290 8.84 -18.83 6.54
N ALA A 291 9.29 -17.77 7.21
CA ALA A 291 10.68 -17.34 7.16
C ALA A 291 11.65 -18.32 7.79
N TYR A 292 11.21 -19.05 8.81
CA TYR A 292 11.98 -20.15 9.36
C TYR A 292 12.18 -21.29 8.34
N MET A 293 11.11 -21.68 7.62
CA MET A 293 11.15 -22.82 6.71
C MET A 293 11.88 -22.55 5.40
N PHE A 294 11.72 -21.36 4.83
CA PHE A 294 12.20 -21.06 3.47
C PHE A 294 13.28 -19.97 3.41
N GLY A 295 13.61 -19.33 4.54
CA GLY A 295 14.50 -18.17 4.56
C GLY A 295 13.90 -16.88 3.99
N ASP A 296 12.74 -16.97 3.34
CA ASP A 296 11.97 -15.85 2.79
C ASP A 296 11.04 -15.21 3.82
N SER A 297 10.90 -13.89 3.80
CA SER A 297 10.21 -13.19 4.87
C SER A 297 8.72 -13.55 5.06
N TYR A 298 7.97 -13.95 4.02
CA TYR A 298 6.52 -14.24 4.07
C TYR A 298 6.00 -14.89 2.75
N PRO A 299 4.82 -15.57 2.75
CA PRO A 299 4.28 -16.30 1.60
C PRO A 299 3.66 -15.44 0.49
N HIS A 300 3.86 -14.12 0.55
CA HIS A 300 3.34 -13.14 -0.43
C HIS A 300 1.81 -13.10 -0.62
N ASN A 301 1.03 -13.62 0.33
CA ASN A 301 -0.43 -13.54 0.33
C ASN A 301 -0.99 -13.49 1.76
N LEU A 302 -1.85 -12.50 2.04
CA LEU A 302 -2.45 -12.29 3.36
C LEU A 302 -3.13 -13.53 3.94
N LEU A 303 -3.93 -14.25 3.13
CA LEU A 303 -4.70 -15.38 3.63
C LEU A 303 -3.80 -16.57 3.94
N LEU A 304 -2.77 -16.79 3.13
CA LEU A 304 -1.78 -17.83 3.39
C LEU A 304 -0.93 -17.50 4.61
N GLU A 305 -0.51 -16.25 4.76
CA GLU A 305 0.25 -15.79 5.94
C GLU A 305 -0.57 -15.96 7.22
N LEU A 306 -1.83 -15.51 7.23
CA LEU A 306 -2.73 -15.71 8.36
C LEU A 306 -3.00 -17.20 8.64
N GLY A 307 -3.18 -18.00 7.59
CA GLY A 307 -3.41 -19.45 7.72
C GLY A 307 -2.22 -20.19 8.31
N LEU A 308 -0.99 -19.81 7.97
CA LEU A 308 0.22 -20.40 8.55
C LEU A 308 0.41 -19.97 10.01
N GLU A 309 0.31 -18.66 10.29
CA GLU A 309 0.61 -18.14 11.62
C GLU A 309 -0.47 -18.49 12.64
N TRP A 310 -1.75 -18.41 12.24
CA TRP A 310 -2.90 -18.55 13.13
C TRP A 310 -3.74 -19.82 12.90
N GLY A 311 -3.52 -20.54 11.81
CA GLY A 311 -4.32 -21.73 11.51
C GLY A 311 -5.81 -21.42 11.38
N ALA A 312 -6.66 -22.30 11.89
CA ALA A 312 -8.12 -22.09 11.92
C ALA A 312 -8.56 -20.86 12.72
N VAL A 313 -7.73 -20.37 13.66
CA VAL A 313 -8.00 -19.14 14.44
C VAL A 313 -7.98 -17.89 13.55
N ALA A 314 -7.38 -17.96 12.35
CA ALA A 314 -7.44 -16.88 11.37
C ALA A 314 -8.88 -16.50 10.99
N ILE A 315 -9.80 -17.46 10.95
CA ILE A 315 -11.21 -17.23 10.54
C ILE A 315 -11.91 -16.26 11.50
N PRO A 316 -12.00 -16.51 12.82
CA PRO A 316 -12.61 -15.56 13.75
C PRO A 316 -11.87 -14.22 13.78
N ILE A 317 -10.54 -14.19 13.63
CA ILE A 317 -9.78 -12.94 13.52
C ILE A 317 -10.25 -12.12 12.31
N LEU A 318 -10.36 -12.74 11.14
CA LEU A 318 -10.85 -12.09 9.92
C LEU A 318 -12.28 -11.59 10.07
N VAL A 319 -13.18 -12.39 10.67
CA VAL A 319 -14.57 -11.97 10.93
C VAL A 319 -14.62 -10.75 11.85
N VAL A 320 -13.87 -10.76 12.95
CA VAL A 320 -13.81 -9.62 13.89
C VAL A 320 -13.22 -8.39 13.21
N ALA A 321 -12.16 -8.55 12.41
CA ALA A 321 -11.55 -7.48 11.65
C ALA A 321 -12.54 -6.88 10.64
N SER A 322 -13.23 -7.71 9.86
CA SER A 322 -14.26 -7.29 8.89
C SER A 322 -15.41 -6.54 9.56
N VAL A 323 -15.91 -7.01 10.71
CA VAL A 323 -16.95 -6.32 11.48
C VAL A 323 -16.46 -4.97 11.99
N CYS A 324 -15.21 -4.90 12.50
CA CYS A 324 -14.62 -3.64 12.96
C CYS A 324 -14.46 -2.64 11.82
N ILE A 325 -14.01 -3.09 10.65
CA ILE A 325 -13.87 -2.28 9.44
C ILE A 325 -15.25 -1.77 8.99
N TYR A 326 -16.24 -2.66 8.90
CA TYR A 326 -17.60 -2.30 8.49
C TYR A 326 -18.23 -1.24 9.40
N ARG A 327 -18.14 -1.42 10.73
CA ARG A 327 -18.66 -0.46 11.71
C ARG A 327 -17.90 0.86 11.69
N GLY A 328 -16.59 0.83 11.46
CA GLY A 328 -15.80 2.05 11.28
C GLY A 328 -16.23 2.83 10.03
N PHE A 329 -16.56 2.11 8.96
CA PHE A 329 -16.93 2.67 7.67
C PHE A 329 -18.36 3.24 7.63
N SER A 330 -19.33 2.62 8.31
CA SER A 330 -20.75 3.00 8.23
C SER A 330 -21.01 4.46 8.63
N ASN A 331 -20.23 4.97 9.58
CA ASN A 331 -20.44 6.29 10.19
C ASN A 331 -19.59 7.42 9.56
N CYS A 332 -18.90 7.15 8.45
CA CYS A 332 -18.02 8.13 7.82
C CYS A 332 -18.74 9.03 6.82
N ASN A 333 -18.34 10.31 6.78
CA ASN A 333 -18.71 11.20 5.68
C ASN A 333 -17.98 10.80 4.37
N LYS A 334 -18.33 11.41 3.23
CA LYS A 334 -17.74 11.03 1.93
C LYS A 334 -16.21 11.12 1.88
N ILE A 335 -15.62 12.14 2.50
CA ILE A 335 -14.17 12.39 2.46
C ILE A 335 -13.45 11.38 3.35
N GLU A 336 -14.01 11.11 4.52
CA GLU A 336 -13.53 10.08 5.44
C GLU A 336 -13.62 8.68 4.83
N LYS A 337 -14.73 8.37 4.14
CA LYS A 337 -14.90 7.12 3.38
C LYS A 337 -13.84 6.98 2.31
N PHE A 338 -13.57 8.05 1.55
CA PHE A 338 -12.55 8.04 0.52
C PHE A 338 -11.14 7.87 1.11
N PHE A 339 -10.82 8.59 2.19
CA PHE A 339 -9.57 8.40 2.93
C PHE A 339 -9.39 6.94 3.33
N PHE A 340 -10.34 6.39 4.09
CA PHE A 340 -10.25 5.03 4.59
C PHE A 340 -10.14 4.00 3.47
N LEU A 341 -11.03 4.07 2.47
CA LEU A 341 -11.05 3.09 1.38
C LEU A 341 -9.83 3.20 0.46
N SER A 342 -9.25 4.39 0.28
CA SER A 342 -8.03 4.54 -0.51
C SER A 342 -6.84 3.79 0.10
N PHE A 343 -6.59 3.95 1.40
CA PHE A 343 -5.54 3.22 2.11
C PHE A 343 -5.87 1.73 2.27
N PHE A 344 -7.16 1.37 2.45
CA PHE A 344 -7.57 -0.03 2.56
C PHE A 344 -7.39 -0.79 1.24
N LEU A 345 -7.82 -0.20 0.12
CA LEU A 345 -7.64 -0.78 -1.20
C LEU A 345 -6.15 -0.88 -1.55
N PHE A 346 -5.36 0.12 -1.15
CA PHE A 346 -3.91 0.03 -1.30
C PHE A 346 -3.33 -1.12 -0.45
N ALA A 347 -3.70 -1.23 0.83
CA ALA A 347 -3.24 -2.31 1.70
C ALA A 347 -3.58 -3.68 1.12
N ILE A 348 -4.84 -3.93 0.74
CA ILE A 348 -5.30 -5.26 0.36
C ILE A 348 -4.73 -5.68 -1.00
N THR A 349 -4.62 -4.76 -1.96
CA THR A 349 -4.01 -5.06 -3.26
C THR A 349 -2.53 -5.39 -3.12
N ARG A 350 -1.82 -4.69 -2.23
CA ARG A 350 -0.43 -5.00 -1.92
C ARG A 350 -0.31 -6.35 -1.22
N LEU A 351 -0.99 -6.54 -0.09
CA LEU A 351 -0.97 -7.77 0.72
C LEU A 351 -1.42 -9.04 -0.01
N SER A 352 -2.13 -8.90 -1.13
CA SER A 352 -2.48 -10.05 -1.99
C SER A 352 -1.30 -10.59 -2.80
N VAL A 353 -0.20 -9.82 -2.91
CA VAL A 353 0.91 -10.11 -3.85
C VAL A 353 2.30 -9.84 -3.26
N SER A 354 2.42 -8.88 -2.35
CA SER A 354 3.68 -8.49 -1.75
C SER A 354 3.48 -7.79 -0.41
N SER A 355 4.47 -7.89 0.47
CA SER A 355 4.43 -7.45 1.87
C SER A 355 3.74 -8.42 2.82
N SER A 356 4.07 -8.24 4.10
CA SER A 356 3.42 -8.87 5.24
C SER A 356 2.49 -7.86 5.91
N TYR A 357 1.38 -8.34 6.47
CA TYR A 357 0.45 -7.48 7.21
C TYR A 357 1.09 -6.87 8.47
N TRP A 358 2.19 -7.46 8.97
CA TRP A 358 2.91 -6.94 10.13
C TRP A 358 3.52 -5.56 9.88
N PHE A 359 3.99 -5.26 8.68
CA PHE A 359 4.66 -3.98 8.38
C PHE A 359 4.02 -3.19 7.23
N GLU A 360 2.83 -3.57 6.77
CA GLU A 360 2.14 -2.86 5.69
C GLU A 360 1.54 -1.52 6.16
N THR A 361 2.26 -0.43 5.90
CA THR A 361 1.90 0.93 6.34
C THR A 361 0.44 1.34 6.09
N PRO A 362 -0.14 1.22 4.87
CA PRO A 362 -1.54 1.56 4.63
C PRO A 362 -2.53 0.81 5.53
N LEU A 363 -2.27 -0.47 5.84
CA LEU A 363 -3.11 -1.26 6.75
C LEU A 363 -3.11 -0.66 8.16
N TRP A 364 -1.93 -0.31 8.69
CA TRP A 364 -1.81 0.28 10.02
C TRP A 364 -2.43 1.68 10.11
N ILE A 365 -2.36 2.47 9.04
CA ILE A 365 -3.10 3.74 8.92
C ILE A 365 -4.61 3.48 9.05
N CYS A 366 -5.15 2.49 8.33
CA CYS A 366 -6.56 2.11 8.41
C CYS A 366 -6.98 1.68 9.82
N LEU A 367 -6.18 0.84 10.47
CA LEU A 367 -6.45 0.35 11.84
C LEU A 367 -6.42 1.50 12.86
N GLY A 368 -5.44 2.40 12.75
CA GLY A 368 -5.35 3.58 13.61
C GLY A 368 -6.54 4.50 13.40
N TYR A 369 -6.91 4.75 12.15
CA TYR A 369 -8.03 5.60 11.78
C TYR A 369 -9.37 5.10 12.36
N ILE A 370 -9.69 3.82 12.20
CA ILE A 370 -10.91 3.21 12.75
C ILE A 370 -10.94 3.33 14.27
N ASN A 371 -9.82 3.07 14.94
CA ASN A 371 -9.76 3.14 16.40
C ASN A 371 -9.96 4.58 16.89
N SER A 372 -9.43 5.58 16.18
CA SER A 372 -9.64 6.99 16.51
C SER A 372 -11.12 7.39 16.50
N LYS A 373 -11.89 6.84 15.55
CA LYS A 373 -13.32 7.16 15.35
C LYS A 373 -14.21 6.56 16.43
N LYS A 374 -13.92 5.32 16.86
CA LYS A 374 -14.63 4.69 17.99
C LYS A 374 -14.56 5.53 19.27
N VAL A 375 -13.43 6.23 19.48
CA VAL A 375 -13.27 7.14 20.62
C VAL A 375 -14.09 8.41 20.43
N ARG A 376 -14.01 9.07 19.27
CA ARG A 376 -14.77 10.31 19.01
C ARG A 376 -16.29 10.13 19.20
N ASN A 377 -16.86 9.05 18.67
CA ASN A 377 -18.29 8.79 18.79
C ASN A 377 -18.74 8.50 20.24
N LYS A 378 -17.83 8.10 21.14
CA LYS A 378 -18.16 7.93 22.57
C LYS A 378 -18.14 9.27 23.31
N ASP A 379 -17.26 10.18 22.91
CA ASP A 379 -17.14 11.50 23.53
C ASP A 379 -18.26 12.45 23.08
N GLU A 380 -18.79 12.29 21.86
CA GLU A 380 -19.95 13.07 21.36
C GLU A 380 -21.30 12.62 21.93
N ASN A 381 -21.37 11.44 22.55
CA ASN A 381 -22.58 10.88 23.17
C ASN A 381 -22.60 11.00 24.71
N LYS A 382 -21.63 11.72 25.29
CA LYS A 382 -21.57 12.10 26.70
C LYS A 382 -21.73 13.60 26.80
#